data_AF-A0A929AU58-F1
#
_entry.id   AF-A0A929AU58-F1
#
_cell.length_a   1.000
_cell.length_b   1.000
_cell.length_c   1.000
_cell.angle_alpha   90.00
_cell.angle_beta   90.00
_cell.angle_gamma   90.00
#
_symmetry.space_group_name_H-M   'P 1'
#
loop_
_entity.id
_entity.type
_entity.pdbx_description
1 polymer ?
#
loop_
_entity_poly.entity_id
_entity_poly.type
_entity_poly.pdbx_seq_one_letter_code
_entity_poly.pdbx_strand_id
1 'polypeptide(L)'
;MCQIWQKFLRVSPANLLMFLVWSSGAVAADESTPAIVGQHPLSETLTGELQPELESNENLADPTADLLEQINQYNNETEADTPLPQINSVSQLSDVQPEDWAYEALRSLVERYGVIAGYPNGTFQGNRSMTRYEFAAALSSALDRIQSLIVSRRDAVPPADLTVLEQLTDEFILELSLLRGDVDALTARTAELELTQFSTTTKLNGEVILGVAGIVAGDDAQGNDIDDVTVLGHRTRLNLETSFTGRDLLRTRLQAEGLGALKKRTLTPEGELAFTGATDSDLEINALLYSFPIGSRTQVVVAANGGAADNFTDTINPFFDGDGASGAVSRFGTRPSIYYLVSGAGVGVRHTLSDNLEVSLGYLAGDAGNPSPGAGLFDGSYGAIAQVTFQPSDRASIGLTYVNAYNQDFQTGSNDANLFNRLGLPVATHSYGIAGSVQISPRFILGGWAGYTTARVIDEGDASIWNWAVTLAFPDLGKTGNLAGAIIGMEPKVTDRDDRLNELGIDDSSTSFHLEAFYQYQLTDNITITPGIIWLTALDHDSANEDVVIGTLRTTFRF
;
A
#
# COMPACT_ATOMS: atom_id res chain seq x y z
N MET A 1 -46.52 0.30 -15.97
CA MET A 1 -45.60 1.34 -15.44
C MET A 1 -46.25 2.41 -14.54
N CYS A 2 -47.54 2.36 -14.19
CA CYS A 2 -48.18 3.40 -13.34
C CYS A 2 -48.83 2.88 -12.03
N GLN A 3 -48.65 1.59 -11.69
CA GLN A 3 -49.21 1.01 -10.45
C GLN A 3 -48.17 0.62 -9.40
N ILE A 4 -46.88 0.62 -9.74
CA ILE A 4 -45.79 0.26 -8.81
C ILE A 4 -45.39 1.48 -7.94
N TRP A 5 -45.52 2.70 -8.47
CA TRP A 5 -45.22 3.94 -7.75
C TRP A 5 -46.23 4.30 -6.64
N GLN A 6 -47.43 3.73 -6.64
CA GLN A 6 -48.45 4.01 -5.62
C GLN A 6 -48.31 3.16 -4.35
N LYS A 7 -47.50 2.09 -4.37
CA LYS A 7 -47.21 1.27 -3.18
C LYS A 7 -46.03 1.81 -2.36
N PHE A 8 -45.14 2.61 -2.95
CA PHE A 8 -43.97 3.19 -2.29
C PHE A 8 -44.29 4.40 -1.37
N LEU A 9 -45.47 5.01 -1.50
CA LEU A 9 -45.84 6.26 -0.80
C LEU A 9 -46.77 6.07 0.42
N ARG A 10 -46.90 4.85 0.96
CA ARG A 10 -47.66 4.57 2.19
C ARG A 10 -46.80 3.91 3.26
N VAL A 11 -45.73 4.60 3.68
CA VAL A 11 -45.11 4.37 4.99
C VAL A 11 -44.96 5.75 5.65
N SER A 12 -45.69 5.95 6.76
CA SER A 12 -45.78 7.19 7.52
C SER A 12 -44.41 7.61 8.11
N PRO A 13 -44.09 8.91 8.19
CA PRO A 13 -42.77 9.43 8.57
C PRO A 13 -42.55 9.53 10.09
N ALA A 14 -43.04 8.57 10.88
CA ALA A 14 -43.06 8.66 12.36
C ALA A 14 -42.02 7.80 13.10
N ASN A 15 -41.18 7.02 12.42
CA ASN A 15 -40.26 6.07 13.07
C ASN A 15 -38.76 6.41 12.93
N LEU A 16 -38.40 7.64 12.54
CA LEU A 16 -37.00 8.02 12.30
C LEU A 16 -36.34 8.81 13.44
N LEU A 17 -36.95 8.87 14.63
CA LEU A 17 -36.43 9.63 15.77
C LEU A 17 -36.77 8.95 17.10
N MET A 18 -36.01 7.92 17.46
CA MET A 18 -35.75 7.49 18.84
C MET A 18 -34.88 6.24 18.78
N PHE A 19 -33.57 6.34 18.98
CA PHE A 19 -32.76 5.30 19.63
C PHE A 19 -31.41 5.90 20.04
N LEU A 20 -31.46 6.61 21.16
CA LEU A 20 -30.31 6.90 22.01
C LEU A 20 -30.81 6.66 23.44
N VAL A 21 -30.02 5.90 24.21
CA VAL A 21 -30.02 5.79 25.69
C VAL A 21 -30.73 4.56 26.30
N TRP A 22 -29.86 3.64 26.82
CA TRP A 22 -30.01 2.65 27.92
C TRP A 22 -30.72 1.33 27.59
N SER A 23 -30.33 0.15 28.09
CA SER A 23 -29.28 -0.31 29.03
C SER A 23 -29.28 -1.86 29.06
N SER A 24 -28.12 -2.48 29.29
CA SER A 24 -27.88 -3.74 30.04
C SER A 24 -28.94 -4.86 30.10
N GLY A 25 -28.52 -6.07 29.73
CA GLY A 25 -29.22 -7.30 30.12
C GLY A 25 -28.70 -8.53 29.38
N ALA A 26 -27.65 -9.16 29.92
CA ALA A 26 -27.24 -10.49 29.51
C ALA A 26 -28.35 -11.52 29.80
N VAL A 27 -28.57 -12.45 28.88
CA VAL A 27 -29.27 -13.71 29.12
C VAL A 27 -28.47 -14.82 28.46
N ALA A 28 -28.00 -15.75 29.28
CA ALA A 28 -27.41 -17.03 28.89
C ALA A 28 -28.38 -18.16 29.31
N ALA A 29 -28.42 -19.22 28.51
CA ALA A 29 -28.86 -20.58 28.87
C ALA A 29 -28.32 -21.53 27.76
N ASP A 30 -27.35 -22.40 28.04
CA ASP A 30 -27.44 -23.81 28.53
C ASP A 30 -27.87 -24.79 27.41
N GLU A 31 -27.29 -25.98 27.19
CA GLU A 31 -26.37 -26.85 27.95
C GLU A 31 -25.92 -28.00 27.00
N SER A 32 -24.78 -28.67 27.26
CA SER A 32 -24.57 -30.15 27.26
C SER A 32 -23.19 -30.66 26.78
N THR A 33 -22.57 -31.42 27.69
CA THR A 33 -21.25 -32.10 27.75
C THR A 33 -21.27 -33.50 27.06
N PRO A 34 -20.17 -34.27 26.87
CA PRO A 34 -19.22 -34.68 27.93
C PRO A 34 -17.71 -34.78 27.57
N ALA A 35 -16.92 -34.73 28.65
CA ALA A 35 -15.48 -34.93 28.70
C ALA A 35 -15.11 -36.42 28.84
N ILE A 36 -13.94 -36.80 28.31
CA ILE A 36 -13.19 -38.00 28.71
C ILE A 36 -11.83 -37.58 29.28
N VAL A 37 -11.55 -38.09 30.48
CA VAL A 37 -10.36 -37.85 31.31
C VAL A 37 -9.30 -38.91 30.99
N GLY A 38 -8.05 -38.48 30.81
CA GLY A 38 -6.85 -39.31 30.88
C GLY A 38 -5.76 -38.55 31.65
N GLN A 39 -5.41 -39.05 32.84
CA GLN A 39 -4.43 -38.49 33.77
C GLN A 39 -3.01 -38.97 33.43
N HIS A 40 -2.00 -38.08 33.50
CA HIS A 40 -0.68 -38.38 34.07
C HIS A 40 -0.03 -37.07 34.58
N PRO A 41 0.59 -37.04 35.78
CA PRO A 41 1.05 -35.82 36.44
C PRO A 41 2.54 -35.53 36.16
N LEU A 42 2.89 -34.25 36.06
CA LEU A 42 4.26 -33.75 36.18
C LEU A 42 4.29 -32.72 37.31
N SER A 43 4.90 -33.09 38.43
CA SER A 43 5.25 -32.17 39.51
C SER A 43 6.54 -32.65 40.15
N GLU A 44 7.56 -31.81 40.05
CA GLU A 44 8.89 -31.73 40.72
C GLU A 44 9.85 -31.13 39.68
N THR A 45 10.67 -30.09 39.85
CA THR A 45 11.07 -29.24 40.96
C THR A 45 11.81 -28.05 40.31
N LEU A 46 11.50 -26.79 40.63
CA LEU A 46 12.31 -25.62 40.26
C LEU A 46 12.40 -24.68 41.47
N THR A 47 13.36 -24.96 42.35
CA THR A 47 13.92 -23.99 43.28
C THR A 47 15.38 -23.81 42.89
N GLY A 48 15.68 -22.68 42.27
CA GLY A 48 17.04 -22.23 41.96
C GLY A 48 17.08 -20.72 42.11
N GLU A 49 17.75 -20.26 43.17
CA GLU A 49 17.95 -18.86 43.54
C GLU A 49 18.77 -18.13 42.46
N LEU A 50 18.35 -16.92 42.10
CA LEU A 50 19.14 -15.99 41.28
C LEU A 50 20.06 -15.18 42.21
N GLN A 51 21.36 -15.39 42.08
CA GLN A 51 22.42 -14.58 42.67
C GLN A 51 23.10 -13.78 41.54
N PRO A 52 23.38 -12.48 41.68
CA PRO A 52 24.02 -11.70 40.63
C PRO A 52 25.54 -11.91 40.69
N GLU A 53 26.12 -12.49 39.63
CA GLU A 53 27.56 -12.49 39.39
C GLU A 53 28.02 -11.11 38.89
N LEU A 54 28.82 -10.44 39.71
CA LEU A 54 29.66 -9.31 39.34
C LEU A 54 30.98 -9.87 38.78
N GLU A 55 31.08 -10.00 37.46
CA GLU A 55 32.37 -10.18 36.79
C GLU A 55 32.93 -8.82 36.35
N SER A 56 34.10 -8.49 36.88
CA SER A 56 34.91 -7.32 36.54
C SER A 56 35.61 -7.51 35.20
N ASN A 57 35.12 -6.83 34.15
CA ASN A 57 35.85 -6.65 32.89
C ASN A 57 36.60 -5.30 32.90
N GLU A 58 37.79 -5.30 33.49
CA GLU A 58 38.79 -4.24 33.27
C GLU A 58 39.59 -4.54 31.99
N ASN A 59 39.22 -3.88 30.89
CA ASN A 59 40.09 -3.34 29.83
C ASN A 59 39.30 -3.16 28.52
N LEU A 60 38.69 -2.00 28.37
CA LEU A 60 38.36 -1.44 27.06
C LEU A 60 39.02 -0.06 27.04
N ALA A 61 40.19 0.01 26.39
CA ALA A 61 40.88 1.25 26.14
C ALA A 61 39.96 2.17 25.32
N ASP A 62 39.80 3.40 25.79
CA ASP A 62 39.01 4.45 25.15
C ASP A 62 39.70 4.87 23.83
N PRO A 63 39.10 4.59 22.65
CA PRO A 63 39.71 4.93 21.35
C PRO A 63 39.80 6.44 21.11
N THR A 64 39.23 7.26 22.00
CA THR A 64 39.35 8.72 21.97
C THR A 64 40.67 9.22 22.57
N ALA A 65 41.30 8.44 23.47
CA ALA A 65 42.57 8.81 24.10
C ALA A 65 43.77 8.63 23.15
N ASP A 66 43.81 7.54 22.38
CA ASP A 66 44.84 7.29 21.36
C ASP A 66 44.81 8.35 20.23
N LEU A 67 43.61 8.88 19.92
CA LEU A 67 43.43 9.95 18.93
C LEU A 67 43.95 11.30 19.42
N LEU A 68 43.79 11.61 20.72
CA LEU A 68 44.33 12.82 21.34
C LEU A 68 45.86 12.76 21.48
N GLU A 69 46.42 11.57 21.72
CA GLU A 69 47.87 11.38 21.81
C GLU A 69 48.54 11.50 20.43
N GLN A 70 47.91 10.96 19.36
CA GLN A 70 48.36 11.17 17.98
C GLN A 70 48.31 12.65 17.54
N ILE A 71 47.28 13.42 17.93
CA ILE A 71 47.19 14.85 17.62
C ILE A 71 48.30 15.65 18.32
N ASN A 72 48.63 15.29 19.56
CA ASN A 72 49.73 15.93 20.29
C ASN A 72 51.11 15.53 19.74
N GLN A 73 51.24 14.33 19.19
CA GLN A 73 52.47 13.88 18.51
C GLN A 73 52.69 14.60 17.17
N TYR A 74 51.62 14.91 16.43
CA TYR A 74 51.71 15.72 15.19
C TYR A 74 52.07 17.19 15.44
N ASN A 75 51.80 17.73 16.63
CA ASN A 75 52.16 19.12 16.98
C ASN A 75 53.61 19.30 17.44
N ASN A 76 54.34 18.22 17.74
CA ASN A 76 55.69 18.28 18.35
C ASN A 76 56.84 17.94 17.40
N GLU A 77 56.60 17.68 16.11
CA GLU A 77 57.66 17.40 15.11
C GLU A 77 57.90 18.53 14.10
N THR A 78 57.79 19.80 14.52
CA THR A 78 58.23 20.92 13.65
C THR A 78 58.92 22.03 14.44
N GLU A 79 59.99 21.69 15.14
CA GLU A 79 61.09 22.64 15.42
C GLU A 79 62.25 22.38 14.45
N ALA A 80 62.19 23.07 13.31
CA ALA A 80 63.37 23.43 12.55
C ALA A 80 63.31 24.94 12.31
N ASP A 81 64.01 25.66 13.18
CA ASP A 81 64.16 27.10 13.20
C ASP A 81 64.90 27.55 11.92
N THR A 82 64.13 27.99 10.91
CA THR A 82 64.63 28.76 9.77
C THR A 82 63.50 29.72 9.37
N PRO A 83 63.67 31.05 9.47
CA PRO A 83 62.60 31.98 9.13
C PRO A 83 62.30 31.88 7.63
N LEU A 84 61.20 31.19 7.29
CA LEU A 84 60.68 31.12 5.94
C LEU A 84 60.28 32.54 5.49
N PRO A 85 60.60 32.95 4.25
CA PRO A 85 60.29 34.28 3.75
C PRO A 85 58.76 34.46 3.73
N GLN A 86 58.25 35.36 4.57
CA GLN A 86 56.85 35.78 4.50
C GLN A 86 56.62 36.53 3.20
N ILE A 87 55.72 36.00 2.38
CA ILE A 87 55.29 36.58 1.12
C ILE A 87 54.29 37.69 1.44
N ASN A 88 54.75 38.93 1.38
CA ASN A 88 54.01 40.11 1.86
C ASN A 88 53.23 40.84 0.75
N SER A 89 53.08 40.24 -0.43
CA SER A 89 52.31 40.82 -1.54
C SER A 89 51.63 39.75 -2.39
N VAL A 90 50.39 40.03 -2.81
CA VAL A 90 49.59 39.12 -3.65
C VAL A 90 50.19 38.96 -5.04
N SER A 91 51.00 39.91 -5.51
CA SER A 91 51.72 39.79 -6.78
C SER A 91 52.83 38.73 -6.77
N GLN A 92 53.15 38.16 -5.61
CA GLN A 92 54.14 37.10 -5.45
C GLN A 92 53.50 35.69 -5.43
N LEU A 93 52.16 35.61 -5.49
CA LEU A 93 51.42 34.36 -5.58
C LEU A 93 51.30 33.95 -7.05
N SER A 94 51.77 32.75 -7.36
CA SER A 94 51.84 32.23 -8.73
C SER A 94 50.49 31.77 -9.30
N ASP A 95 49.49 31.58 -8.43
CA ASP A 95 48.17 31.04 -8.75
C ASP A 95 47.02 32.06 -8.63
N VAL A 96 47.36 33.35 -8.50
CA VAL A 96 46.39 34.45 -8.36
C VAL A 96 46.75 35.55 -9.36
N GLN A 97 45.93 35.71 -10.39
CA GLN A 97 46.12 36.69 -11.47
C GLN A 97 45.34 37.99 -11.19
N PRO A 98 45.80 39.15 -11.70
CA PRO A 98 45.11 40.44 -11.52
C PRO A 98 43.65 40.47 -12.00
N GLU A 99 43.27 39.54 -12.88
CA GLU A 99 41.93 39.40 -13.45
C GLU A 99 41.02 38.48 -12.62
N ASP A 100 41.57 37.77 -11.63
CA ASP A 100 40.80 36.87 -10.77
C ASP A 100 39.89 37.66 -9.84
N TRP A 101 38.65 37.18 -9.69
CA TRP A 101 37.64 37.80 -8.82
C TRP A 101 38.11 37.97 -7.36
N ALA A 102 38.99 37.09 -6.89
CA ALA A 102 39.53 37.09 -5.53
C ALA A 102 40.75 38.01 -5.37
N TYR A 103 41.34 38.53 -6.46
CA TYR A 103 42.59 39.29 -6.44
C TYR A 103 42.52 40.51 -5.51
N GLU A 104 41.48 41.35 -5.65
CA GLU A 104 41.33 42.54 -4.81
C GLU A 104 41.09 42.21 -3.33
N ALA A 105 40.30 41.16 -3.06
CA ALA A 105 40.01 40.70 -1.70
C ALA A 105 41.28 40.18 -1.02
N LEU A 106 42.05 39.33 -1.71
CA LEU A 106 43.33 38.83 -1.24
C LEU A 106 44.33 39.95 -1.05
N ARG A 107 44.39 40.91 -1.97
CA ARG A 107 45.30 42.06 -1.88
C ARG A 107 45.02 42.86 -0.62
N SER A 108 43.75 43.09 -0.29
CA SER A 108 43.40 43.77 0.96
C SER A 108 43.75 42.91 2.19
N LEU A 109 43.47 41.61 2.17
CA LEU A 109 43.71 40.73 3.32
C LEU A 109 45.21 40.53 3.61
N VAL A 110 46.04 40.40 2.59
CA VAL A 110 47.49 40.19 2.69
C VAL A 110 48.23 41.51 2.93
N GLU A 111 47.99 42.53 2.08
CA GLU A 111 48.81 43.75 2.09
C GLU A 111 48.29 44.80 3.10
N ARG A 112 46.96 44.93 3.26
CA ARG A 112 46.35 45.98 4.09
C ARG A 112 46.09 45.53 5.52
N TYR A 113 45.66 44.29 5.72
CA TYR A 113 45.30 43.76 7.04
C TYR A 113 46.30 42.73 7.58
N GLY A 114 47.13 42.12 6.73
CA GLY A 114 48.14 41.12 7.14
C GLY A 114 47.52 39.90 7.80
N VAL A 115 46.32 39.51 7.35
CA VAL A 115 45.47 38.46 7.93
C VAL A 115 45.78 37.09 7.33
N ILE A 116 46.18 37.06 6.07
CA ILE A 116 46.46 35.84 5.32
C ILE A 116 47.88 35.94 4.80
N ALA A 117 48.66 34.87 4.96
CA ALA A 117 49.93 34.68 4.26
C ALA A 117 49.72 33.56 3.23
N GLY A 118 50.26 33.73 2.02
CA GLY A 118 50.32 32.63 1.06
C GLY A 118 51.09 31.45 1.62
N TYR A 119 50.88 30.26 1.06
CA TYR A 119 51.66 29.09 1.42
C TYR A 119 53.16 29.34 1.12
N PRO A 120 54.09 28.71 1.86
CA PRO A 120 55.54 28.91 1.69
C PRO A 120 56.07 28.62 0.26
N ASN A 121 55.28 27.91 -0.55
CA ASN A 121 55.56 27.59 -1.95
C ASN A 121 55.12 28.70 -2.94
N GLY A 122 54.63 29.85 -2.46
CA GLY A 122 54.20 30.96 -3.33
C GLY A 122 52.85 30.73 -4.01
N THR A 123 51.93 30.02 -3.35
CA THR A 123 50.55 29.80 -3.84
C THR A 123 49.50 30.11 -2.77
N PHE A 124 48.25 30.39 -3.18
CA PHE A 124 47.08 30.55 -2.31
C PHE A 124 46.21 29.28 -2.23
N GLN A 125 46.27 28.41 -3.25
CA GLN A 125 45.52 27.16 -3.38
C GLN A 125 43.98 27.33 -3.34
N GLY A 126 43.44 28.37 -3.99
CA GLY A 126 42.01 28.68 -3.96
C GLY A 126 41.07 27.59 -4.52
N ASN A 127 41.58 26.64 -5.31
CA ASN A 127 40.81 25.52 -5.84
C ASN A 127 40.71 24.31 -4.89
N ARG A 128 41.36 24.35 -3.72
CA ARG A 128 41.28 23.30 -2.71
C ARG A 128 40.11 23.58 -1.76
N SER A 129 39.30 22.55 -1.49
CA SER A 129 38.27 22.60 -0.46
C SER A 129 38.89 22.69 0.94
N MET A 130 38.48 23.71 1.70
CA MET A 130 38.92 23.94 3.08
C MET A 130 38.02 23.18 4.07
N THR A 131 38.60 22.64 5.14
CA THR A 131 37.82 22.02 6.22
C THR A 131 37.20 23.08 7.15
N ARG A 132 36.11 22.72 7.85
CA ARG A 132 35.46 23.63 8.83
C ARG A 132 36.43 24.12 9.92
N TYR A 133 37.39 23.28 10.31
CA TYR A 133 38.41 23.62 11.32
C TYR A 133 39.47 24.59 10.78
N GLU A 134 39.94 24.38 9.55
CA GLU A 134 40.88 25.30 8.89
C GLU A 134 40.25 26.69 8.70
N PHE A 135 38.97 26.74 8.33
CA PHE A 135 38.24 28.00 8.21
C PHE A 135 38.09 28.72 9.56
N ALA A 136 37.71 28.00 10.62
CA ALA A 136 37.55 28.58 11.94
C ALA A 136 38.87 29.12 12.52
N ALA A 137 39.99 28.41 12.30
CA ALA A 137 41.31 28.86 12.73
C ALA A 137 41.77 30.12 11.97
N ALA A 138 41.58 30.16 10.65
CA ALA A 138 41.90 31.33 9.83
C ALA A 138 41.05 32.55 10.23
N LEU A 139 39.75 32.34 10.47
CA LEU A 139 38.85 33.40 10.94
C LEU A 139 39.23 33.92 12.33
N SER A 140 39.60 33.04 13.26
CA SER A 140 40.06 33.46 14.60
C SER A 140 41.30 34.33 14.50
N SER A 141 42.30 33.91 13.71
CA SER A 141 43.52 34.69 13.50
C SER A 141 43.26 36.04 12.83
N ALA A 142 42.31 36.08 11.88
CA ALA A 142 41.85 37.30 11.25
C ALA A 142 41.23 38.27 12.26
N LEU A 143 40.35 37.77 13.13
CA LEU A 143 39.68 38.56 14.15
C LEU A 143 40.68 39.11 15.17
N ASP A 144 41.66 38.30 15.61
CA ASP A 144 42.72 38.73 16.52
C ASP A 144 43.59 39.84 15.90
N ARG A 145 43.92 39.71 14.60
CA ARG A 145 44.70 40.71 13.87
C ARG A 145 43.92 42.01 13.66
N ILE A 146 42.65 41.91 13.33
CA ILE A 146 41.75 43.07 13.20
C ILE A 146 41.58 43.75 14.56
N GLN A 147 41.41 43.00 15.65
CA GLN A 147 41.34 43.53 17.00
C GLN A 147 42.63 44.25 17.38
N SER A 148 43.80 43.69 17.04
CA SER A 148 45.11 44.34 17.19
C SER A 148 45.22 45.65 16.38
N LEU A 149 44.72 45.67 15.14
CA LEU A 149 44.71 46.87 14.28
C LEU A 149 43.73 47.95 14.78
N ILE A 150 42.60 47.55 15.35
CA ILE A 150 41.62 48.44 15.97
C ILE A 150 42.19 49.05 17.25
N VAL A 151 42.88 48.25 18.08
CA VAL A 151 43.53 48.73 19.30
C VAL A 151 44.72 49.66 18.99
N SER A 152 45.42 49.45 17.87
CA SER A 152 46.57 50.27 17.45
C SER A 152 46.22 51.52 16.61
N ARG A 153 45.02 51.61 16.03
CA ARG A 153 44.49 52.83 15.37
C ARG A 153 43.33 53.45 16.15
N ARG A 154 43.57 53.84 17.41
CA ARG A 154 42.56 54.57 18.21
C ARG A 154 42.11 55.93 17.63
N ASP A 155 42.72 56.40 16.55
CA ASP A 155 42.28 57.61 15.85
C ASP A 155 41.94 57.29 14.39
N ALA A 156 40.63 57.34 14.09
CA ALA A 156 39.95 57.31 12.78
C ALA A 156 39.11 56.05 12.48
N VAL A 157 38.10 55.78 13.32
CA VAL A 157 36.82 55.27 12.81
C VAL A 157 35.90 56.49 12.67
N PRO A 158 35.49 56.89 11.45
CA PRO A 158 34.52 57.96 11.27
C PRO A 158 33.25 57.64 12.06
N PRO A 159 32.66 58.59 12.80
CA PRO A 159 31.43 58.34 13.56
C PRO A 159 30.30 57.74 12.71
N ALA A 160 30.28 58.04 11.41
CA ALA A 160 29.32 57.49 10.45
C ALA A 160 29.45 55.96 10.26
N ASP A 161 30.65 55.41 10.27
CA ASP A 161 30.89 53.96 10.10
C ASP A 161 30.54 53.21 11.39
N LEU A 162 30.71 53.85 12.55
CA LEU A 162 30.23 53.31 13.83
C LEU A 162 28.71 53.16 13.81
N THR A 163 27.99 54.16 13.27
CA THR A 163 26.53 54.11 13.12
C THR A 163 26.08 53.01 12.16
N VAL A 164 26.80 52.79 11.05
CA VAL A 164 26.49 51.69 10.11
C VAL A 164 26.75 50.32 10.75
N LEU A 165 27.83 50.17 11.51
CA LEU A 165 28.12 48.93 12.24
C LEU A 165 27.10 48.69 13.36
N GLU A 166 26.68 49.73 14.08
CA GLU A 166 25.59 49.65 15.07
C GLU A 166 24.28 49.23 14.39
N GLN A 167 23.92 49.83 13.25
CA GLN A 167 22.74 49.47 12.48
C GLN A 167 22.78 48.03 11.96
N LEU A 168 23.90 47.60 11.39
CA LEU A 168 24.08 46.23 10.92
C LEU A 168 24.08 45.26 12.10
N THR A 169 24.70 45.60 13.24
CA THR A 169 24.69 44.74 14.43
C THR A 169 23.28 44.62 15.00
N ASP A 170 22.51 45.71 15.05
CA ASP A 170 21.12 45.70 15.49
C ASP A 170 20.22 44.89 14.54
N GLU A 171 20.45 44.98 13.22
CA GLU A 171 19.71 44.22 12.19
C GLU A 171 20.09 42.73 12.22
N PHE A 172 21.38 42.38 12.34
CA PHE A 172 21.85 41.00 12.44
C PHE A 172 21.44 40.34 13.77
N ILE A 173 21.42 41.06 14.89
CA ILE A 173 20.93 40.52 16.17
C ILE A 173 19.45 40.15 16.04
N LEU A 174 18.66 40.98 15.37
CA LEU A 174 17.25 40.72 15.12
C LEU A 174 17.06 39.50 14.20
N GLU A 175 17.78 39.43 13.07
CA GLU A 175 17.72 38.30 12.14
C GLU A 175 18.20 36.99 12.77
N LEU A 176 19.28 37.01 13.55
CA LEU A 176 19.78 35.83 14.25
C LEU A 176 18.81 35.37 15.35
N SER A 177 18.13 36.29 16.02
CA SER A 177 17.08 35.96 16.98
C SER A 177 15.87 35.34 16.30
N LEU A 178 15.49 35.82 15.11
CA LEU A 178 14.43 35.24 14.29
C LEU A 178 14.81 33.83 13.81
N LEU A 179 16.01 33.67 13.25
CA LEU A 179 16.50 32.38 12.77
C LEU A 179 16.61 31.36 13.90
N ARG A 180 17.07 31.78 15.09
CA ARG A 180 17.06 30.94 16.29
C ARG A 180 15.64 30.53 16.69
N GLY A 181 14.69 31.47 16.65
CA GLY A 181 13.27 31.18 16.90
C GLY A 181 12.69 30.18 15.90
N ASP A 182 13.04 30.30 14.62
CA ASP A 182 12.63 29.36 13.58
C ASP A 182 13.27 27.98 13.78
N VAL A 183 14.55 27.92 14.14
CA VAL A 183 15.24 26.67 14.48
C VAL A 183 14.61 26.03 15.72
N ASP A 184 14.36 26.78 16.78
CA ASP A 184 13.71 26.27 18.00
C ASP A 184 12.29 25.77 17.71
N ALA A 185 11.53 26.47 16.87
CA ALA A 185 10.21 26.05 16.41
C ALA A 185 10.28 24.78 15.55
N LEU A 186 11.27 24.67 14.67
CA LEU A 186 11.48 23.48 13.83
C LEU A 186 11.94 22.28 14.66
N THR A 187 12.79 22.50 15.68
CA THR A 187 13.20 21.50 16.65
C THR A 187 12.02 21.04 17.49
N ALA A 188 11.18 21.95 17.99
CA ALA A 188 9.97 21.60 18.72
C ALA A 188 8.98 20.80 17.85
N ARG A 189 8.78 21.20 16.59
CA ARG A 189 7.94 20.48 15.63
C ARG A 189 8.50 19.10 15.29
N THR A 190 9.83 18.98 15.18
CA THR A 190 10.50 17.69 14.98
C THR A 190 10.29 16.78 16.20
N ALA A 191 10.49 17.30 17.41
CA ALA A 191 10.27 16.54 18.65
C ALA A 191 8.79 16.11 18.81
N GLU A 192 7.83 16.96 18.44
CA GLU A 192 6.40 16.61 18.43
C GLU A 192 6.09 15.48 17.42
N LEU A 193 6.66 15.56 16.21
CA LEU A 193 6.53 14.50 15.19
C LEU A 193 7.18 13.19 15.65
N GLU A 194 8.33 13.24 16.31
CA GLU A 194 8.99 12.07 16.89
C GLU A 194 8.16 11.45 18.03
N LEU A 195 7.52 12.27 18.87
CA LEU A 195 6.67 11.81 19.98
C LEU A 195 5.32 11.21 19.52
N THR A 196 4.86 11.56 18.31
CA THR A 196 3.57 11.09 17.77
C THR A 196 3.70 9.99 16.71
N GLN A 197 4.92 9.67 16.24
CA GLN A 197 5.13 8.55 15.32
C GLN A 197 5.20 7.21 16.06
N PHE A 198 4.22 6.33 15.80
CA PHE A 198 4.21 4.93 16.25
C PHE A 198 5.45 4.14 15.76
N SER A 199 6.08 4.61 14.68
CA SER A 199 7.35 4.15 14.12
C SER A 199 7.77 5.13 13.01
N THR A 200 9.06 5.45 12.90
CA THR A 200 9.57 6.29 11.78
C THR A 200 9.49 5.58 10.42
N THR A 201 9.36 4.25 10.42
CA THR A 201 9.34 3.41 9.22
C THR A 201 8.00 2.77 8.94
N THR A 202 7.08 2.72 9.92
CA THR A 202 5.78 2.04 9.78
C THR A 202 4.61 3.02 9.89
N LYS A 203 3.72 2.98 8.91
CA LYS A 203 2.45 3.70 8.91
C LYS A 203 1.29 2.72 9.12
N LEU A 204 0.32 3.12 9.93
CA LEU A 204 -0.95 2.41 10.05
C LEU A 204 -1.94 3.03 9.04
N ASN A 205 -2.59 2.18 8.25
CA ASN A 205 -3.73 2.55 7.42
C ASN A 205 -4.93 1.69 7.80
N GLY A 206 -5.98 2.33 8.31
CA GLY A 206 -7.20 1.67 8.77
C GLY A 206 -8.33 1.80 7.77
N GLU A 207 -9.06 0.69 7.59
CA GLU A 207 -10.29 0.65 6.81
C GLU A 207 -11.35 -0.14 7.59
N VAL A 208 -12.54 0.45 7.73
CA VAL A 208 -13.71 -0.24 8.27
C VAL A 208 -14.85 -0.10 7.29
N ILE A 209 -15.46 -1.23 6.92
CA ILE A 209 -16.68 -1.30 6.15
C ILE A 209 -17.80 -1.73 7.10
N LEU A 210 -18.90 -0.97 7.12
CA LEU A 210 -20.19 -1.42 7.63
C LEU A 210 -21.10 -1.71 6.45
N GLY A 211 -21.53 -2.96 6.32
CA GLY A 211 -22.33 -3.43 5.19
C GLY A 211 -23.71 -3.88 5.64
N VAL A 212 -24.75 -3.31 5.04
CA VAL A 212 -26.09 -3.90 5.03
C VAL A 212 -26.27 -4.60 3.70
N ALA A 213 -26.69 -5.86 3.70
CA ALA A 213 -26.97 -6.61 2.48
C ALA A 213 -28.22 -7.46 2.66
N GLY A 214 -28.99 -7.66 1.60
CA GLY A 214 -30.14 -8.53 1.60
C GLY A 214 -30.45 -9.01 0.19
N ILE A 215 -30.83 -10.28 0.10
CA ILE A 215 -31.50 -10.84 -1.08
C ILE A 215 -32.98 -10.49 -0.88
N VAL A 216 -33.60 -9.83 -1.86
CA VAL A 216 -34.96 -9.27 -1.73
C VAL A 216 -35.98 -9.95 -2.63
N ALA A 217 -35.52 -10.85 -3.48
CA ALA A 217 -36.31 -11.71 -4.37
C ALA A 217 -35.40 -12.79 -4.96
N GLY A 218 -35.98 -13.95 -5.31
CA GLY A 218 -35.38 -15.01 -6.11
C GLY A 218 -35.10 -16.29 -5.34
N ASP A 219 -34.79 -17.35 -6.10
CA ASP A 219 -34.49 -18.68 -5.56
C ASP A 219 -32.97 -18.88 -5.39
N ASP A 220 -32.60 -19.85 -4.55
CA ASP A 220 -31.24 -20.36 -4.48
C ASP A 220 -30.92 -21.24 -5.71
N ALA A 221 -29.66 -21.65 -5.83
CA ALA A 221 -29.21 -22.50 -6.95
C ALA A 221 -29.88 -23.89 -6.98
N GLN A 222 -30.68 -24.26 -5.97
CA GLN A 222 -31.44 -25.50 -5.92
C GLN A 222 -32.95 -25.28 -6.18
N GLY A 223 -33.36 -24.06 -6.53
CA GLY A 223 -34.75 -23.70 -6.80
C GLY A 223 -35.61 -23.56 -5.55
N ASN A 224 -35.00 -23.34 -4.37
CA ASN A 224 -35.76 -23.03 -3.16
C ASN A 224 -35.81 -21.52 -2.94
N ASP A 225 -36.96 -21.03 -2.49
CA ASP A 225 -37.13 -19.63 -2.09
C ASP A 225 -36.08 -19.24 -1.04
N ILE A 226 -35.36 -18.14 -1.29
CA ILE A 226 -34.38 -17.63 -0.35
C ILE A 226 -35.12 -16.87 0.74
N ASP A 227 -35.18 -17.44 1.95
CA ASP A 227 -35.74 -16.76 3.12
C ASP A 227 -35.09 -15.37 3.31
N ASP A 228 -35.87 -14.31 3.08
CA ASP A 228 -35.47 -12.89 3.16
C ASP A 228 -34.76 -12.58 4.50
N VAL A 229 -33.44 -12.40 4.47
CA VAL A 229 -32.69 -11.90 5.64
C VAL A 229 -31.80 -10.75 5.22
N THR A 230 -32.20 -9.54 5.65
CA THR A 230 -31.27 -8.41 5.68
C THR A 230 -30.24 -8.65 6.77
N VAL A 231 -28.98 -8.70 6.39
CA VAL A 231 -27.84 -8.83 7.29
C VAL A 231 -27.14 -7.49 7.45
N LEU A 232 -26.59 -7.26 8.64
CA LEU A 232 -25.68 -6.17 8.95
C LEU A 232 -24.41 -6.78 9.50
N GLY A 233 -23.27 -6.34 8.99
CA GLY A 233 -21.97 -6.82 9.42
C GLY A 233 -20.88 -5.84 9.07
N HIS A 234 -19.63 -6.28 9.23
CA HIS A 234 -18.48 -5.43 8.98
C HIS A 234 -17.33 -6.19 8.29
N ARG A 235 -16.40 -5.41 7.74
CA ARG A 235 -15.04 -5.82 7.48
C ARG A 235 -14.10 -4.76 8.02
N THR A 236 -13.15 -5.17 8.86
CA THR A 236 -12.13 -4.28 9.40
C THR A 236 -10.78 -4.73 8.88
N ARG A 237 -10.00 -3.80 8.33
CA ARG A 237 -8.62 -4.01 7.88
C ARG A 237 -7.70 -2.99 8.54
N LEU A 238 -6.64 -3.48 9.14
CA LEU A 238 -5.55 -2.66 9.66
C LEU A 238 -4.28 -3.05 8.91
N ASN A 239 -3.76 -2.15 8.08
CA ASN A 239 -2.54 -2.35 7.33
C ASN A 239 -1.37 -1.66 8.05
N LEU A 240 -0.38 -2.45 8.48
CA LEU A 240 0.90 -1.95 8.93
C LEU A 240 1.83 -1.92 7.72
N GLU A 241 2.14 -0.71 7.26
CA GLU A 241 2.95 -0.43 6.07
C GLU A 241 4.34 0.03 6.49
N THR A 242 5.31 -0.89 6.46
CA THR A 242 6.70 -0.65 6.88
C THR A 242 7.62 -0.49 5.66
N SER A 243 8.48 0.53 5.65
CA SER A 243 9.51 0.72 4.63
C SER A 243 10.91 0.80 5.26
N PHE A 244 11.88 0.04 4.74
CA PHE A 244 13.25 0.01 5.26
C PHE A 244 14.23 0.87 4.44
N THR A 245 13.91 1.12 3.17
CA THR A 245 14.75 1.86 2.22
C THR A 245 14.05 3.11 1.66
N GLY A 246 12.77 3.30 1.95
CA GLY A 246 11.93 4.35 1.37
C GLY A 246 11.39 4.04 -0.03
N ARG A 247 11.77 2.90 -0.63
CA ARG A 247 11.26 2.43 -1.93
C ARG A 247 10.61 1.04 -1.88
N ASP A 248 10.80 0.34 -0.77
CA ASP A 248 10.24 -0.96 -0.45
C ASP A 248 9.05 -0.83 0.52
N LEU A 249 8.23 -1.86 0.58
CA LEU A 249 7.05 -1.92 1.43
C LEU A 249 6.82 -3.34 1.93
N LEU A 250 6.96 -3.55 3.24
CA LEU A 250 6.41 -4.70 3.95
C LEU A 250 5.01 -4.32 4.41
N ARG A 251 3.99 -5.03 3.92
CA ARG A 251 2.61 -4.91 4.37
C ARG A 251 2.22 -6.11 5.21
N THR A 252 1.83 -5.84 6.45
CA THR A 252 1.13 -6.79 7.32
C THR A 252 -0.30 -6.31 7.49
N ARG A 253 -1.26 -7.05 6.93
CA ARG A 253 -2.68 -6.74 7.02
C ARG A 253 -3.33 -7.66 8.05
N LEU A 254 -3.90 -7.05 9.08
CA LEU A 254 -4.83 -7.70 9.99
C LEU A 254 -6.26 -7.50 9.49
N GLN A 255 -7.08 -8.55 9.48
CA GLN A 255 -8.47 -8.47 9.04
C GLN A 255 -9.40 -9.17 10.01
N ALA A 256 -10.61 -8.63 10.15
CA ALA A 256 -11.76 -9.32 10.76
C ALA A 256 -13.02 -9.07 9.91
N GLU A 257 -13.72 -10.13 9.55
CA GLU A 257 -14.94 -10.11 8.72
C GLU A 257 -16.12 -10.69 9.49
N GLY A 258 -17.12 -9.84 9.75
CA GLY A 258 -18.38 -10.21 10.42
C GLY A 258 -19.59 -10.23 9.49
N LEU A 259 -19.42 -9.92 8.20
CA LEU A 259 -20.49 -10.00 7.21
C LEU A 259 -20.35 -11.26 6.36
N GLY A 260 -21.14 -12.29 6.70
CA GLY A 260 -21.11 -13.59 6.03
C GLY A 260 -21.28 -13.54 4.50
N ALA A 261 -20.69 -14.52 3.82
CA ALA A 261 -20.78 -14.67 2.37
C ALA A 261 -22.22 -15.00 1.91
N LEU A 262 -22.69 -14.33 0.84
CA LEU A 262 -24.04 -14.53 0.29
C LEU A 262 -24.21 -15.92 -0.32
N LYS A 263 -23.13 -16.54 -0.82
CA LYS A 263 -23.13 -17.92 -1.33
C LYS A 263 -23.60 -18.97 -0.33
N LYS A 264 -23.62 -18.67 0.98
CA LYS A 264 -24.24 -19.55 1.99
C LYS A 264 -25.78 -19.56 1.92
N ARG A 265 -26.38 -18.66 1.13
CA ARG A 265 -27.82 -18.52 0.90
C ARG A 265 -28.18 -18.75 -0.56
N THR A 266 -27.46 -18.12 -1.50
CA THR A 266 -27.66 -18.37 -2.94
C THR A 266 -27.18 -19.76 -3.36
N LEU A 267 -26.35 -20.42 -2.55
CA LEU A 267 -25.73 -21.72 -2.84
C LEU A 267 -24.85 -21.72 -4.10
N THR A 268 -24.45 -20.55 -4.58
CA THR A 268 -23.56 -20.33 -5.72
C THR A 268 -22.72 -19.06 -5.46
N PRO A 269 -21.48 -18.95 -5.96
CA PRO A 269 -20.70 -17.72 -5.81
C PRO A 269 -21.19 -16.57 -6.71
N GLU A 270 -22.16 -16.80 -7.59
CA GLU A 270 -22.78 -15.75 -8.42
C GLU A 270 -23.38 -14.62 -7.56
N GLY A 271 -23.05 -13.37 -7.89
CA GLY A 271 -23.51 -12.19 -7.15
C GLY A 271 -22.84 -11.94 -5.79
N GLU A 272 -21.79 -12.69 -5.43
CA GLU A 272 -21.08 -12.51 -4.16
C GLU A 272 -20.52 -11.09 -4.03
N LEU A 273 -20.63 -10.50 -2.82
CA LEU A 273 -20.15 -9.14 -2.57
C LEU A 273 -18.62 -9.09 -2.37
N ALA A 274 -18.00 -7.98 -2.73
CA ALA A 274 -16.55 -7.81 -2.65
C ALA A 274 -16.02 -7.56 -1.22
N PHE A 275 -16.92 -7.39 -0.25
CA PHE A 275 -16.61 -7.05 1.14
C PHE A 275 -17.25 -8.00 2.17
N THR A 276 -17.72 -9.16 1.71
CA THR A 276 -18.21 -10.26 2.54
C THR A 276 -17.13 -11.31 2.76
N GLY A 277 -17.21 -11.97 3.92
CA GLY A 277 -16.31 -13.03 4.36
C GLY A 277 -16.87 -13.78 5.57
N ALA A 278 -16.33 -14.96 5.86
CA ALA A 278 -16.95 -15.90 6.78
C ALA A 278 -16.10 -16.21 8.02
N THR A 279 -15.38 -15.22 8.55
CA THR A 279 -14.47 -15.42 9.69
C THR A 279 -15.12 -15.16 11.05
N ASP A 280 -16.44 -14.99 11.14
CA ASP A 280 -17.17 -14.72 12.40
C ASP A 280 -16.56 -13.58 13.24
N SER A 281 -15.94 -12.60 12.58
CA SER A 281 -15.18 -11.48 13.16
C SER A 281 -13.88 -11.87 13.88
N ASP A 282 -13.39 -13.10 13.69
CA ASP A 282 -12.06 -13.51 14.15
C ASP A 282 -10.98 -12.68 13.44
N LEU A 283 -9.95 -12.32 14.21
CA LEU A 283 -8.81 -11.55 13.74
C LEU A 283 -7.75 -12.47 13.14
N GLU A 284 -7.41 -12.25 11.88
CA GLU A 284 -6.38 -13.00 11.16
C GLU A 284 -5.31 -12.10 10.54
N ILE A 285 -4.12 -12.67 10.28
CA ILE A 285 -3.16 -12.07 9.36
C ILE A 285 -3.64 -12.41 7.95
N ASN A 286 -4.42 -11.52 7.36
CA ASN A 286 -5.02 -11.73 6.05
C ASN A 286 -3.99 -11.63 4.92
N ALA A 287 -3.04 -10.70 5.01
CA ALA A 287 -1.97 -10.59 4.02
C ALA A 287 -0.62 -10.27 4.68
N LEU A 288 0.43 -10.93 4.20
CA LEU A 288 1.81 -10.65 4.56
C LEU A 288 2.65 -10.66 3.29
N LEU A 289 3.01 -9.47 2.82
CA LEU A 289 3.72 -9.31 1.55
C LEU A 289 4.83 -8.26 1.64
N TYR A 290 5.91 -8.50 0.91
CA TYR A 290 7.03 -7.58 0.78
C TYR A 290 7.25 -7.21 -0.69
N SER A 291 7.13 -5.92 -0.99
CA SER A 291 7.34 -5.33 -2.30
C SER A 291 8.64 -4.55 -2.32
N PHE A 292 9.49 -4.76 -3.33
CA PHE A 292 10.73 -4.01 -3.49
C PHE A 292 11.08 -3.82 -4.97
N PRO A 293 11.72 -2.70 -5.34
CA PRO A 293 12.14 -2.46 -6.71
C PRO A 293 13.48 -3.15 -7.00
N ILE A 294 13.65 -3.59 -8.25
CA ILE A 294 14.93 -3.95 -8.84
C ILE A 294 15.21 -2.95 -9.97
N GLY A 295 16.09 -1.98 -9.71
CA GLY A 295 16.30 -0.84 -10.61
C GLY A 295 15.11 0.11 -10.62
N SER A 296 14.87 0.78 -11.75
CA SER A 296 13.78 1.76 -11.91
C SER A 296 12.54 1.24 -12.65
N ARG A 297 12.60 0.02 -13.20
CA ARG A 297 11.57 -0.53 -14.11
C ARG A 297 10.95 -1.84 -13.64
N THR A 298 11.48 -2.45 -12.59
CA THR A 298 11.00 -3.74 -12.10
C THR A 298 10.58 -3.61 -10.65
N GLN A 299 9.39 -4.10 -10.33
CA GLN A 299 8.89 -4.27 -8.97
C GLN A 299 8.66 -5.76 -8.73
N VAL A 300 9.14 -6.26 -7.60
CA VAL A 300 8.93 -7.65 -7.17
C VAL A 300 8.09 -7.62 -5.91
N VAL A 301 7.10 -8.51 -5.84
CA VAL A 301 6.25 -8.74 -4.68
C VAL A 301 6.43 -10.18 -4.24
N VAL A 302 6.83 -10.40 -3.00
CA VAL A 302 6.87 -11.72 -2.38
C VAL A 302 5.77 -11.78 -1.34
N ALA A 303 4.80 -12.67 -1.53
CA ALA A 303 3.69 -12.88 -0.61
C ALA A 303 3.93 -14.16 0.20
N ALA A 304 4.01 -14.03 1.52
CA ALA A 304 4.05 -15.17 2.43
C ALA A 304 2.64 -15.66 2.80
N ASN A 305 1.64 -14.76 2.75
CA ASN A 305 0.23 -15.09 2.92
C ASN A 305 -0.66 -14.07 2.18
N GLY A 306 -1.83 -14.52 1.72
CA GLY A 306 -2.87 -13.64 1.17
C GLY A 306 -2.44 -12.81 -0.04
N GLY A 307 -1.47 -13.30 -0.81
CA GLY A 307 -1.15 -12.71 -2.11
C GLY A 307 -2.32 -12.88 -3.06
N ALA A 308 -2.50 -11.89 -3.92
CA ALA A 308 -3.48 -11.89 -5.00
C ALA A 308 -2.89 -11.22 -6.24
N ALA A 309 -3.42 -11.53 -7.41
CA ALA A 309 -2.92 -11.00 -8.68
C ALA A 309 -2.81 -9.46 -8.69
N ASP A 310 -3.82 -8.76 -8.18
CA ASP A 310 -3.85 -7.28 -8.12
C ASP A 310 -2.77 -6.66 -7.23
N ASN A 311 -2.03 -7.46 -6.45
CA ASN A 311 -0.88 -6.95 -5.70
C ASN A 311 0.32 -6.64 -6.61
N PHE A 312 0.38 -7.19 -7.83
CA PHE A 312 1.50 -7.02 -8.75
C PHE A 312 1.09 -6.87 -10.23
N THR A 313 -0.21 -6.90 -10.55
CA THR A 313 -0.72 -6.64 -11.89
C THR A 313 -1.90 -5.66 -11.88
N ASP A 314 -2.03 -4.86 -12.93
CA ASP A 314 -3.19 -3.98 -13.13
C ASP A 314 -4.40 -4.80 -13.59
N THR A 315 -5.54 -4.67 -12.93
CA THR A 315 -6.78 -5.39 -13.28
C THR A 315 -7.55 -4.75 -14.43
N ILE A 316 -7.08 -3.59 -14.93
CA ILE A 316 -7.63 -2.85 -16.08
C ILE A 316 -9.07 -2.37 -15.80
N ASN A 317 -9.44 -2.19 -14.52
CA ASN A 317 -10.76 -1.75 -14.09
C ASN A 317 -10.71 -0.63 -13.02
N PRO A 318 -10.11 0.53 -13.33
CA PRO A 318 -9.57 1.47 -12.33
C PRO A 318 -10.60 2.15 -11.41
N PHE A 319 -11.89 2.20 -11.78
CA PHE A 319 -12.94 2.81 -10.96
C PHE A 319 -13.74 1.82 -10.14
N PHE A 320 -13.73 0.55 -10.53
CA PHE A 320 -14.57 -0.48 -9.93
C PHE A 320 -13.76 -1.36 -8.98
N ASP A 321 -12.46 -1.51 -9.24
CA ASP A 321 -11.57 -2.29 -8.39
C ASP A 321 -11.06 -1.49 -7.19
N GLY A 322 -11.73 -1.62 -6.05
CA GLY A 322 -11.32 -1.00 -4.78
C GLY A 322 -11.03 -2.00 -3.67
N ASP A 323 -10.67 -3.25 -4.00
CA ASP A 323 -10.46 -4.34 -3.03
C ASP A 323 -11.66 -4.45 -2.03
N GLY A 324 -12.88 -4.23 -2.55
CA GLY A 324 -14.14 -4.26 -1.81
C GLY A 324 -14.54 -2.98 -1.07
N ALA A 325 -13.65 -2.00 -0.92
CA ALA A 325 -13.89 -0.80 -0.12
C ALA A 325 -14.48 0.39 -0.87
N SER A 326 -14.27 0.42 -2.18
CA SER A 326 -14.75 1.44 -3.10
C SER A 326 -15.05 0.82 -4.46
N GLY A 327 -15.75 1.54 -5.32
CA GLY A 327 -16.13 1.03 -6.65
C GLY A 327 -17.26 0.01 -6.55
N ALA A 328 -17.16 -1.07 -7.33
CA ALA A 328 -18.19 -2.12 -7.42
C ALA A 328 -18.56 -2.69 -6.04
N VAL A 329 -19.79 -3.15 -5.91
CA VAL A 329 -20.25 -3.86 -4.71
C VAL A 329 -20.08 -5.37 -4.83
N SER A 330 -20.20 -5.95 -6.03
CA SER A 330 -19.95 -7.39 -6.27
C SER A 330 -18.48 -7.68 -6.53
N ARG A 331 -18.04 -8.93 -6.25
CA ARG A 331 -16.72 -9.43 -6.65
C ARG A 331 -16.55 -9.37 -8.17
N PHE A 332 -17.54 -9.86 -8.90
CA PHE A 332 -17.55 -9.83 -10.37
C PHE A 332 -17.33 -8.42 -10.95
N GLY A 333 -17.97 -7.41 -10.36
CA GLY A 333 -17.85 -6.03 -10.79
C GLY A 333 -16.46 -5.42 -10.56
N THR A 334 -15.70 -5.92 -9.58
CA THR A 334 -14.37 -5.35 -9.26
C THR A 334 -13.34 -5.61 -10.35
N ARG A 335 -13.28 -6.83 -10.91
CA ARG A 335 -12.23 -7.24 -11.85
C ARG A 335 -12.61 -8.52 -12.60
N PRO A 336 -11.93 -8.84 -13.72
CA PRO A 336 -12.19 -10.09 -14.43
C PRO A 336 -11.97 -11.32 -13.53
N SER A 337 -12.86 -12.31 -13.60
CA SER A 337 -12.85 -13.45 -12.67
C SER A 337 -11.58 -14.31 -12.73
N ILE A 338 -10.87 -14.30 -13.86
CA ILE A 338 -9.61 -15.07 -14.03
C ILE A 338 -8.51 -14.65 -13.05
N TYR A 339 -8.58 -13.44 -12.47
CA TYR A 339 -7.60 -12.96 -11.48
C TYR A 339 -7.76 -13.67 -10.12
N TYR A 340 -8.95 -14.19 -9.81
CA TYR A 340 -9.18 -14.94 -8.56
C TYR A 340 -8.54 -16.33 -8.56
N LEU A 341 -8.21 -16.87 -9.74
CA LEU A 341 -7.46 -18.12 -9.89
C LEU A 341 -6.00 -18.00 -9.40
N VAL A 342 -5.54 -16.80 -9.06
CA VAL A 342 -4.15 -16.51 -8.69
C VAL A 342 -4.15 -15.85 -7.32
N SER A 343 -4.07 -16.70 -6.29
CA SER A 343 -4.05 -16.28 -4.89
C SER A 343 -3.20 -17.22 -4.04
N GLY A 344 -2.78 -16.74 -2.86
CA GLY A 344 -1.99 -17.51 -1.90
C GLY A 344 -0.58 -16.95 -1.70
N ALA A 345 0.39 -17.82 -1.41
CA ALA A 345 1.78 -17.41 -1.18
C ALA A 345 2.64 -17.64 -2.42
N GLY A 346 3.60 -16.76 -2.68
CA GLY A 346 4.49 -16.89 -3.83
C GLY A 346 5.12 -15.57 -4.25
N VAL A 347 5.33 -15.39 -5.56
CA VAL A 347 6.03 -14.23 -6.12
C VAL A 347 5.29 -13.65 -7.32
N GLY A 348 5.27 -12.33 -7.38
CA GLY A 348 4.83 -11.55 -8.53
C GLY A 348 5.92 -10.58 -8.97
N VAL A 349 6.01 -10.31 -10.26
CA VAL A 349 6.96 -9.37 -10.86
C VAL A 349 6.22 -8.51 -11.84
N ARG A 350 6.37 -7.20 -11.72
CA ARG A 350 5.88 -6.19 -12.66
C ARG A 350 7.06 -5.50 -13.30
N HIS A 351 7.12 -5.50 -14.63
CA HIS A 351 8.22 -4.93 -15.40
C HIS A 351 7.73 -3.98 -16.49
N THR A 352 8.12 -2.72 -16.39
CA THR A 352 7.85 -1.69 -17.41
C THR A 352 8.89 -1.78 -18.52
N LEU A 353 8.48 -2.25 -19.71
CA LEU A 353 9.35 -2.34 -20.90
C LEU A 353 9.57 -0.96 -21.53
N SER A 354 8.50 -0.16 -21.59
CA SER A 354 8.46 1.23 -22.08
C SER A 354 7.33 1.99 -21.38
N ASP A 355 7.24 3.30 -21.60
CA ASP A 355 6.23 4.16 -20.94
C ASP A 355 4.78 3.74 -21.21
N ASN A 356 4.55 2.92 -22.25
CA ASN A 356 3.24 2.44 -22.67
C ASN A 356 3.10 0.91 -22.65
N LEU A 357 4.12 0.16 -22.21
CA LEU A 357 4.11 -1.30 -22.24
C LEU A 357 4.68 -1.89 -20.95
N GLU A 358 3.88 -2.70 -20.28
CA GLU A 358 4.21 -3.38 -19.03
C GLU A 358 3.94 -4.88 -19.17
N VAL A 359 4.78 -5.69 -18.52
CA VAL A 359 4.59 -7.13 -18.39
C VAL A 359 4.56 -7.50 -16.92
N SER A 360 3.53 -8.24 -16.52
CA SER A 360 3.43 -8.82 -15.18
C SER A 360 3.48 -10.34 -15.26
N LEU A 361 4.27 -10.95 -14.39
CA LEU A 361 4.37 -12.40 -14.22
C LEU A 361 4.14 -12.74 -12.75
N GLY A 362 3.48 -13.85 -12.46
CA GLY A 362 3.35 -14.30 -11.07
C GLY A 362 3.04 -15.77 -10.92
N TYR A 363 3.36 -16.30 -9.76
CA TYR A 363 3.04 -17.66 -9.33
C TYR A 363 2.68 -17.61 -7.85
N LEU A 364 1.44 -17.96 -7.52
CA LEU A 364 0.93 -18.03 -6.15
C LEU A 364 0.34 -19.42 -5.89
N ALA A 365 0.68 -20.02 -4.77
CA ALA A 365 0.20 -21.33 -4.32
C ALA A 365 -0.78 -21.18 -3.15
N GLY A 366 -1.93 -21.86 -3.24
CA GLY A 366 -3.01 -21.73 -2.25
C GLY A 366 -2.66 -22.36 -0.90
N ASP A 367 -2.03 -23.54 -0.92
CA ASP A 367 -1.70 -24.32 0.28
C ASP A 367 -0.20 -24.34 0.59
N ALA A 368 0.51 -23.24 0.28
CA ALA A 368 1.97 -23.16 0.30
C ALA A 368 2.61 -23.51 1.66
N GLY A 369 1.91 -23.24 2.77
CA GLY A 369 2.39 -23.52 4.13
C GLY A 369 2.21 -24.98 4.57
N ASN A 370 1.52 -25.81 3.79
CA ASN A 370 1.26 -27.20 4.13
C ASN A 370 2.33 -28.13 3.52
N PRO A 371 3.12 -28.87 4.32
CA PRO A 371 4.18 -29.75 3.82
C PRO A 371 3.69 -31.15 3.39
N SER A 372 2.38 -31.43 3.46
CA SER A 372 1.83 -32.73 3.03
C SER A 372 1.95 -32.93 1.51
N PRO A 373 2.07 -34.18 1.02
CA PRO A 373 2.00 -34.47 -0.42
C PRO A 373 0.69 -33.96 -1.04
N GLY A 374 0.76 -33.40 -2.24
CA GLY A 374 -0.38 -32.74 -2.89
C GLY A 374 -0.64 -31.30 -2.40
N ALA A 375 0.29 -30.73 -1.63
CA ALA A 375 0.22 -29.36 -1.09
C ALA A 375 1.58 -28.64 -1.20
N GLY A 376 1.71 -27.48 -0.57
CA GLY A 376 2.96 -26.73 -0.55
C GLY A 376 3.17 -25.91 -1.82
N LEU A 377 4.40 -25.42 -2.00
CA LEU A 377 4.68 -24.38 -3.00
C LEU A 377 4.64 -24.89 -4.45
N PHE A 378 4.89 -26.18 -4.71
CA PHE A 378 5.05 -26.70 -6.08
C PHE A 378 4.37 -28.05 -6.33
N ASP A 379 3.67 -28.60 -5.34
CA ASP A 379 2.98 -29.90 -5.43
C ASP A 379 1.47 -29.77 -5.11
N GLY A 380 0.99 -28.54 -4.90
CA GLY A 380 -0.40 -28.23 -4.51
C GLY A 380 -1.13 -27.29 -5.46
N SER A 381 -2.22 -26.71 -4.97
CA SER A 381 -3.01 -25.70 -5.68
C SER A 381 -2.16 -24.48 -6.04
N TYR A 382 -2.28 -23.98 -7.28
CA TYR A 382 -1.57 -22.78 -7.70
C TYR A 382 -2.28 -22.02 -8.82
N GLY A 383 -1.95 -20.74 -8.96
CA GLY A 383 -2.22 -19.92 -10.12
C GLY A 383 -0.95 -19.24 -10.61
N ALA A 384 -0.66 -19.39 -11.90
CA ALA A 384 0.43 -18.75 -12.60
C ALA A 384 -0.11 -17.79 -13.66
N ILE A 385 0.29 -16.53 -13.62
CA ILE A 385 -0.21 -15.47 -14.50
C ILE A 385 0.90 -14.87 -15.34
N ALA A 386 0.56 -14.55 -16.58
CA ALA A 386 1.31 -13.66 -17.45
C ALA A 386 0.36 -12.63 -18.04
N GLN A 387 0.65 -11.34 -17.86
CA GLN A 387 -0.14 -10.25 -18.41
C GLN A 387 0.75 -9.28 -19.16
N VAL A 388 0.26 -8.83 -20.32
CA VAL A 388 0.81 -7.69 -21.05
C VAL A 388 -0.20 -6.56 -20.99
N THR A 389 0.22 -5.43 -20.43
CA THR A 389 -0.58 -4.20 -20.36
C THR A 389 -0.03 -3.19 -21.36
N PHE A 390 -0.87 -2.75 -22.28
CA PHE A 390 -0.56 -1.71 -23.26
C PHE A 390 -1.42 -0.47 -22.99
N GLN A 391 -0.76 0.68 -22.85
CA GLN A 391 -1.38 1.98 -22.58
C GLN A 391 -1.17 2.90 -23.79
N PRO A 392 -2.03 2.84 -24.82
CA PRO A 392 -1.87 3.67 -26.01
C PRO A 392 -1.93 5.18 -25.74
N SER A 393 -2.51 5.58 -24.60
CA SER A 393 -2.54 6.96 -24.11
C SER A 393 -2.84 6.96 -22.61
N ASP A 394 -2.66 8.11 -21.93
CA ASP A 394 -3.03 8.30 -20.51
C ASP A 394 -4.53 8.05 -20.21
N ARG A 395 -5.36 7.93 -21.25
CA ARG A 395 -6.81 7.72 -21.15
C ARG A 395 -7.24 6.29 -21.45
N ALA A 396 -6.34 5.41 -21.88
CA ALA A 396 -6.73 4.09 -22.33
C ALA A 396 -5.71 3.02 -21.96
N SER A 397 -6.21 1.90 -21.45
CA SER A 397 -5.43 0.73 -21.08
C SER A 397 -6.06 -0.51 -21.69
N ILE A 398 -5.22 -1.42 -22.17
CA ILE A 398 -5.60 -2.73 -22.70
C ILE A 398 -4.72 -3.78 -22.01
N GLY A 399 -5.33 -4.82 -21.46
CA GLY A 399 -4.63 -5.97 -20.89
C GLY A 399 -4.92 -7.23 -21.68
N LEU A 400 -3.87 -8.01 -21.95
CA LEU A 400 -3.96 -9.39 -22.41
C LEU A 400 -3.40 -10.29 -21.32
N THR A 401 -4.23 -11.17 -20.79
CA THR A 401 -3.92 -11.96 -19.59
C THR A 401 -4.03 -13.44 -19.91
N TYR A 402 -3.02 -14.20 -19.50
CA TYR A 402 -3.05 -15.66 -19.50
C TYR A 402 -2.85 -16.16 -18.07
N VAL A 403 -3.70 -17.08 -17.64
CA VAL A 403 -3.58 -17.76 -16.34
C VAL A 403 -3.56 -19.26 -16.56
N ASN A 404 -2.57 -19.94 -16.01
CA ASN A 404 -2.57 -21.37 -15.84
C ASN A 404 -2.75 -21.68 -14.35
N ALA A 405 -3.79 -22.41 -13.99
CA ALA A 405 -4.07 -22.72 -12.59
C ALA A 405 -4.40 -24.19 -12.39
N TYR A 406 -4.14 -24.68 -11.20
CA TYR A 406 -4.45 -26.03 -10.76
C TYR A 406 -5.16 -25.96 -9.41
N ASN A 407 -6.33 -26.61 -9.30
CA ASN A 407 -7.17 -26.64 -8.11
C ASN A 407 -7.46 -25.24 -7.54
N GLN A 408 -7.90 -24.34 -8.42
CA GLN A 408 -8.29 -22.97 -8.10
C GLN A 408 -9.65 -22.67 -8.73
N ASP A 409 -10.39 -21.73 -8.16
CA ASP A 409 -11.75 -21.38 -8.56
C ASP A 409 -11.92 -19.87 -8.81
N PHE A 410 -12.90 -19.52 -9.63
CA PHE A 410 -13.18 -18.14 -10.01
C PHE A 410 -13.80 -17.29 -8.89
N GLN A 411 -14.31 -17.91 -7.83
CA GLN A 411 -15.00 -17.25 -6.71
C GLN A 411 -16.21 -16.39 -7.12
N THR A 412 -16.70 -16.57 -8.35
CA THR A 412 -17.80 -15.90 -9.05
C THR A 412 -18.37 -16.89 -10.08
N GLY A 413 -19.56 -16.63 -10.62
CA GLY A 413 -20.22 -17.48 -11.61
C GLY A 413 -20.91 -18.70 -11.01
N SER A 414 -21.28 -19.64 -11.88
CA SER A 414 -22.00 -20.83 -11.43
C SER A 414 -21.12 -21.78 -10.62
N ASN A 415 -21.74 -22.65 -9.84
CA ASN A 415 -21.07 -23.76 -9.20
C ASN A 415 -20.35 -24.64 -10.23
N ASP A 416 -20.98 -24.88 -11.38
CA ASP A 416 -20.46 -25.74 -12.43
C ASP A 416 -19.24 -25.13 -13.15
N ALA A 417 -19.10 -23.79 -13.18
CA ALA A 417 -17.87 -23.14 -13.62
C ALA A 417 -16.74 -23.20 -12.58
N ASN A 418 -17.06 -23.44 -11.30
CA ASN A 418 -16.10 -23.60 -10.19
C ASN A 418 -15.87 -25.11 -9.90
N LEU A 419 -15.40 -25.82 -10.94
CA LEU A 419 -15.31 -27.28 -11.02
C LEU A 419 -14.54 -27.93 -9.86
N PHE A 420 -13.47 -27.31 -9.38
CA PHE A 420 -12.66 -27.89 -8.30
C PHE A 420 -13.49 -27.99 -7.01
N ASN A 421 -14.13 -26.89 -6.61
CA ASN A 421 -15.04 -26.88 -5.46
C ASN A 421 -16.30 -27.74 -5.69
N ARG A 422 -16.84 -27.77 -6.91
CA ARG A 422 -18.07 -28.47 -7.26
C ARG A 422 -17.95 -30.00 -7.26
N LEU A 423 -16.81 -30.52 -7.69
CA LEU A 423 -16.56 -31.97 -7.83
C LEU A 423 -15.62 -32.51 -6.76
N GLY A 424 -14.76 -31.68 -6.15
CA GLY A 424 -13.70 -32.14 -5.25
C GLY A 424 -12.63 -32.98 -5.96
N LEU A 425 -12.53 -32.86 -7.29
CA LEU A 425 -11.59 -33.58 -8.15
C LEU A 425 -10.50 -32.63 -8.65
N PRO A 426 -9.29 -33.13 -8.97
CA PRO A 426 -8.24 -32.28 -9.51
C PRO A 426 -8.64 -31.62 -10.84
N VAL A 427 -8.44 -30.31 -10.95
CA VAL A 427 -8.76 -29.51 -12.14
C VAL A 427 -7.57 -28.67 -12.57
N ALA A 428 -7.15 -28.81 -13.83
CA ALA A 428 -6.18 -27.92 -14.47
C ALA A 428 -6.91 -26.97 -15.41
N THR A 429 -6.58 -25.67 -15.37
CA THR A 429 -7.20 -24.65 -16.20
C THR A 429 -6.17 -23.84 -16.98
N HIS A 430 -6.57 -23.44 -18.19
CA HIS A 430 -5.89 -22.42 -19.00
C HIS A 430 -6.91 -21.34 -19.34
N SER A 431 -6.69 -20.14 -18.81
CA SER A 431 -7.59 -19.00 -18.95
C SER A 431 -6.93 -17.91 -19.79
N TYR A 432 -7.69 -17.35 -20.72
CA TYR A 432 -7.29 -16.30 -21.64
C TYR A 432 -8.24 -15.13 -21.47
N GLY A 433 -7.71 -13.94 -21.16
CA GLY A 433 -8.49 -12.74 -20.92
C GLY A 433 -8.04 -11.58 -21.78
N ILE A 434 -9.01 -10.78 -22.20
CA ILE A 434 -8.79 -9.43 -22.71
C ILE A 434 -9.59 -8.46 -21.85
N ALA A 435 -8.96 -7.39 -21.39
CA ALA A 435 -9.60 -6.32 -20.66
C ALA A 435 -9.22 -4.97 -21.27
N GLY A 436 -10.11 -4.00 -21.18
CA GLY A 436 -9.86 -2.66 -21.69
C GLY A 436 -10.63 -1.61 -20.91
N SER A 437 -10.03 -0.43 -20.78
CA SER A 437 -10.70 0.77 -20.27
C SER A 437 -10.31 1.98 -21.10
N VAL A 438 -11.28 2.87 -21.33
CA VAL A 438 -11.08 4.12 -22.06
C VAL A 438 -11.87 5.26 -21.41
N GLN A 439 -11.16 6.32 -21.05
CA GLN A 439 -11.74 7.57 -20.58
C GLN A 439 -12.23 8.40 -21.77
N ILE A 440 -13.51 8.24 -22.08
CA ILE A 440 -14.21 8.97 -23.16
C ILE A 440 -14.29 10.47 -22.84
N SER A 441 -14.50 10.81 -21.57
CA SER A 441 -14.46 12.19 -21.06
C SER A 441 -13.99 12.20 -19.60
N PRO A 442 -13.65 13.38 -19.02
CA PRO A 442 -13.27 13.46 -17.60
C PRO A 442 -14.28 12.83 -16.63
N ARG A 443 -15.56 12.76 -17.01
CA ARG A 443 -16.68 12.25 -16.19
C ARG A 443 -17.29 10.95 -16.73
N PHE A 444 -16.67 10.31 -17.71
CA PHE A 444 -17.21 9.08 -18.28
C PHE A 444 -16.11 8.15 -18.79
N ILE A 445 -16.10 6.94 -18.25
CA ILE A 445 -15.18 5.87 -18.59
C ILE A 445 -16.00 4.65 -19.02
N LEU A 446 -15.60 4.10 -20.15
CA LEU A 446 -16.12 2.83 -20.66
C LEU A 446 -15.03 1.77 -20.46
N GLY A 447 -15.36 0.66 -19.82
CA GLY A 447 -14.47 -0.47 -19.68
C GLY A 447 -15.17 -1.79 -19.93
N GLY A 448 -14.43 -2.87 -19.81
CA GLY A 448 -14.97 -4.22 -19.92
C GLY A 448 -13.90 -5.27 -20.12
N TRP A 449 -14.33 -6.51 -20.12
CA TRP A 449 -13.48 -7.67 -20.34
C TRP A 449 -14.24 -8.81 -21.01
N ALA A 450 -13.49 -9.75 -21.57
CA ALA A 450 -13.95 -11.06 -21.97
C ALA A 450 -12.90 -12.10 -21.59
N GLY A 451 -13.35 -13.25 -21.10
CA GLY A 451 -12.52 -14.36 -20.66
C GLY A 451 -13.00 -15.68 -21.25
N TYR A 452 -12.05 -16.52 -21.64
CA TYR A 452 -12.26 -17.90 -22.06
C TYR A 452 -11.33 -18.81 -21.27
N THR A 453 -11.87 -19.87 -20.69
CA THR A 453 -11.10 -20.84 -19.91
C THR A 453 -11.38 -22.25 -20.42
N THR A 454 -10.32 -22.99 -20.73
CA THR A 454 -10.40 -24.44 -20.89
C THR A 454 -10.05 -25.09 -19.55
N ALA A 455 -10.93 -25.93 -19.04
CA ALA A 455 -10.74 -26.68 -17.82
C ALA A 455 -10.65 -28.18 -18.14
N ARG A 456 -9.73 -28.87 -17.49
CA ARG A 456 -9.59 -30.33 -17.53
C ARG A 456 -9.77 -30.87 -16.13
N VAL A 457 -10.84 -31.62 -15.92
CA VAL A 457 -11.02 -32.43 -14.72
C VAL A 457 -10.25 -33.73 -14.96
N ILE A 458 -9.21 -33.98 -14.16
CA ILE A 458 -8.31 -35.11 -14.36
C ILE A 458 -9.10 -36.42 -14.30
N ASP A 459 -8.89 -37.28 -15.29
CA ASP A 459 -9.57 -38.58 -15.49
C ASP A 459 -11.08 -38.52 -15.79
N GLU A 460 -11.69 -37.33 -15.86
CA GLU A 460 -13.13 -37.16 -16.07
C GLU A 460 -13.50 -36.48 -17.40
N GLY A 461 -12.76 -35.46 -17.85
CA GLY A 461 -13.01 -34.80 -19.14
C GLY A 461 -12.68 -33.31 -19.17
N ASP A 462 -12.92 -32.70 -20.33
CA ASP A 462 -12.67 -31.28 -20.57
C ASP A 462 -13.99 -30.46 -20.57
N ALA A 463 -13.90 -29.20 -20.16
CA ALA A 463 -14.97 -28.21 -20.19
C ALA A 463 -14.46 -26.84 -20.67
N SER A 464 -15.34 -26.07 -21.28
CA SER A 464 -15.09 -24.71 -21.74
C SER A 464 -15.95 -23.72 -20.98
N ILE A 465 -15.32 -22.67 -20.44
CA ILE A 465 -15.96 -21.67 -19.57
C ILE A 465 -15.77 -20.28 -20.18
N TRP A 466 -16.83 -19.48 -20.20
CA TRP A 466 -16.82 -18.09 -20.69
C TRP A 466 -17.28 -17.11 -19.62
N ASN A 467 -16.75 -15.90 -19.65
CA ASN A 467 -17.27 -14.75 -18.92
C ASN A 467 -17.02 -13.46 -19.71
N TRP A 468 -17.80 -12.42 -19.46
CA TRP A 468 -17.55 -11.09 -20.03
C TRP A 468 -18.31 -10.02 -19.25
N ALA A 469 -17.84 -8.78 -19.30
CA ALA A 469 -18.58 -7.64 -18.77
C ALA A 469 -18.29 -6.35 -19.54
N VAL A 470 -19.24 -5.42 -19.44
CA VAL A 470 -19.09 -4.02 -19.83
C VAL A 470 -19.32 -3.16 -18.60
N THR A 471 -18.42 -2.20 -18.34
CA THR A 471 -18.46 -1.31 -17.19
C THR A 471 -18.61 0.14 -17.62
N LEU A 472 -19.48 0.87 -16.92
CA LEU A 472 -19.78 2.29 -17.17
C LEU A 472 -19.52 3.08 -15.89
N ALA A 473 -18.45 3.85 -15.83
CA ALA A 473 -18.10 4.67 -14.68
C ALA A 473 -18.36 6.16 -14.94
N PHE A 474 -18.98 6.82 -13.97
CA PHE A 474 -19.29 8.24 -13.96
C PHE A 474 -18.68 8.91 -12.73
N PRO A 475 -17.37 9.22 -12.73
CA PRO A 475 -16.76 9.95 -11.65
C PRO A 475 -17.29 11.39 -11.59
N ASP A 476 -17.31 11.93 -10.37
CA ASP A 476 -17.84 13.24 -10.02
C ASP A 476 -19.31 13.46 -10.41
N LEU A 477 -20.11 12.38 -10.49
CA LEU A 477 -21.53 12.50 -10.81
C LEU A 477 -22.31 13.16 -9.66
N GLY A 478 -22.75 14.39 -9.88
CA GLY A 478 -23.53 15.19 -8.94
C GLY A 478 -22.70 15.99 -7.94
N LYS A 479 -21.58 15.45 -7.45
CA LYS A 479 -20.63 16.10 -6.55
C LYS A 479 -19.21 15.56 -6.79
N THR A 480 -18.21 16.42 -6.68
CA THR A 480 -16.79 16.02 -6.73
C THR A 480 -16.50 14.91 -5.71
N GLY A 481 -15.81 13.87 -6.18
CA GLY A 481 -15.41 12.68 -5.44
C GLY A 481 -16.49 11.59 -5.33
N ASN A 482 -17.71 11.85 -5.79
CA ASN A 482 -18.71 10.80 -5.95
C ASN A 482 -18.40 9.93 -7.18
N LEU A 483 -18.89 8.69 -7.17
CA LEU A 483 -18.78 7.77 -8.29
C LEU A 483 -20.09 7.03 -8.50
N ALA A 484 -20.65 7.09 -9.70
CA ALA A 484 -21.69 6.14 -10.11
C ALA A 484 -21.09 5.08 -11.03
N GLY A 485 -21.56 3.85 -10.90
CA GLY A 485 -21.13 2.74 -11.75
C GLY A 485 -22.30 1.88 -12.17
N ALA A 486 -22.21 1.32 -13.37
CA ALA A 486 -23.08 0.25 -13.84
C ALA A 486 -22.25 -0.84 -14.52
N ILE A 487 -22.63 -2.10 -14.31
CA ILE A 487 -22.02 -3.28 -14.94
C ILE A 487 -23.14 -4.10 -15.58
N ILE A 488 -22.88 -4.59 -16.78
CA ILE A 488 -23.65 -5.68 -17.38
C ILE A 488 -22.67 -6.75 -17.84
N GLY A 489 -22.94 -8.01 -17.52
CA GLY A 489 -22.05 -9.09 -17.91
C GLY A 489 -22.66 -10.47 -17.72
N MET A 490 -21.84 -11.46 -18.00
CA MET A 490 -22.07 -12.87 -17.71
C MET A 490 -20.90 -13.32 -16.84
N GLU A 491 -21.20 -13.74 -15.61
CA GLU A 491 -20.22 -14.39 -14.74
C GLU A 491 -19.73 -15.72 -15.37
N PRO A 492 -18.67 -16.36 -14.84
CA PRO A 492 -18.18 -17.63 -15.38
C PRO A 492 -19.30 -18.68 -15.56
N LYS A 493 -19.46 -19.12 -16.81
CA LYS A 493 -20.41 -20.12 -17.27
C LYS A 493 -19.72 -21.24 -18.04
N VAL A 494 -20.03 -22.50 -17.76
CA VAL A 494 -19.73 -23.66 -18.62
C VAL A 494 -20.58 -23.59 -19.90
N THR A 495 -19.94 -23.50 -21.06
CA THR A 495 -20.64 -23.42 -22.36
C THR A 495 -20.54 -24.71 -23.18
N ASP A 496 -19.54 -25.53 -22.90
CA ASP A 496 -19.27 -26.79 -23.60
C ASP A 496 -18.54 -27.73 -22.64
N ARG A 497 -18.77 -29.04 -22.77
CA ARG A 497 -18.22 -30.06 -21.87
C ARG A 497 -18.32 -31.45 -22.50
N ASP A 498 -17.42 -32.34 -22.10
CA ASP A 498 -17.49 -33.74 -22.47
C ASP A 498 -18.68 -34.47 -21.82
N ASP A 499 -19.14 -35.55 -22.48
CA ASP A 499 -20.28 -36.37 -22.03
C ASP A 499 -20.16 -36.83 -20.58
N ARG A 500 -18.95 -37.19 -20.14
CA ARG A 500 -18.71 -37.67 -18.78
C ARG A 500 -18.90 -36.58 -17.72
N LEU A 501 -18.53 -35.33 -18.01
CA LEU A 501 -18.83 -34.22 -17.09
C LEU A 501 -20.32 -33.92 -17.04
N ASN A 502 -21.01 -34.05 -18.18
CA ASN A 502 -22.46 -33.97 -18.22
C ASN A 502 -23.14 -35.07 -17.38
N GLU A 503 -22.63 -36.30 -17.40
CA GLU A 503 -23.09 -37.40 -16.53
C GLU A 503 -22.86 -37.11 -15.03
N LEU A 504 -21.86 -36.31 -14.68
CA LEU A 504 -21.60 -35.82 -13.32
C LEU A 504 -22.48 -34.62 -12.92
N GLY A 505 -23.38 -34.20 -13.81
CA GLY A 505 -24.29 -33.09 -13.57
C GLY A 505 -23.60 -31.72 -13.62
N ILE A 506 -22.56 -31.59 -14.44
CA ILE A 506 -22.05 -30.29 -14.87
C ILE A 506 -22.89 -29.87 -16.07
N ASP A 507 -23.76 -28.88 -15.91
CA ASP A 507 -24.61 -28.34 -16.97
C ASP A 507 -25.19 -26.96 -16.64
N ASP A 508 -24.56 -25.90 -17.16
CA ASP A 508 -25.17 -24.58 -17.20
C ASP A 508 -26.16 -24.48 -18.38
N SER A 509 -27.38 -24.96 -18.14
CA SER A 509 -28.44 -25.12 -19.16
C SER A 509 -28.90 -23.80 -19.80
N SER A 510 -28.74 -22.69 -19.08
CA SER A 510 -29.27 -21.35 -19.41
C SER A 510 -28.19 -20.29 -19.23
N THR A 511 -28.47 -19.02 -19.55
CA THR A 511 -27.50 -17.93 -19.38
C THR A 511 -28.04 -16.92 -18.37
N SER A 512 -27.26 -16.68 -17.32
CA SER A 512 -27.52 -15.62 -16.34
C SER A 512 -26.81 -14.35 -16.77
N PHE A 513 -27.51 -13.22 -16.67
CA PHE A 513 -26.90 -11.92 -16.78
C PHE A 513 -26.76 -11.29 -15.40
N HIS A 514 -25.57 -10.74 -15.14
CA HIS A 514 -25.29 -9.91 -13.99
C HIS A 514 -25.51 -8.44 -14.38
N LEU A 515 -26.47 -7.79 -13.73
CA LEU A 515 -26.70 -6.35 -13.85
C LEU A 515 -26.45 -5.71 -12.49
N GLU A 516 -25.44 -4.84 -12.40
CA GLU A 516 -25.13 -4.09 -11.18
C GLU A 516 -25.24 -2.59 -11.43
N ALA A 517 -25.76 -1.86 -10.44
CA ALA A 517 -25.65 -0.41 -10.38
C ALA A 517 -25.34 0.03 -8.95
N PHE A 518 -24.46 1.02 -8.80
CA PHE A 518 -24.13 1.61 -7.50
C PHE A 518 -23.90 3.11 -7.59
N TYR A 519 -24.01 3.77 -6.44
CA TYR A 519 -23.67 5.19 -6.29
C TYR A 519 -22.87 5.42 -5.01
N GLN A 520 -21.56 5.59 -5.14
CA GLN A 520 -20.68 5.95 -4.04
C GLN A 520 -20.76 7.46 -3.79
N TYR A 521 -21.43 7.82 -2.71
CA TYR A 521 -21.53 9.19 -2.21
C TYR A 521 -20.40 9.47 -1.21
N GLN A 522 -19.51 10.42 -1.55
CA GLN A 522 -18.47 10.87 -0.64
C GLN A 522 -19.05 11.87 0.37
N LEU A 523 -19.24 11.40 1.60
CA LEU A 523 -19.76 12.23 2.70
C LEU A 523 -18.68 13.19 3.20
N THR A 524 -17.47 12.65 3.45
CA THR A 524 -16.24 13.38 3.80
C THR A 524 -15.05 12.74 3.09
N ASP A 525 -13.84 13.28 3.27
CA ASP A 525 -12.62 12.69 2.72
C ASP A 525 -12.34 11.28 3.24
N ASN A 526 -12.90 10.94 4.41
CA ASN A 526 -12.67 9.68 5.13
C ASN A 526 -13.89 8.76 5.16
N ILE A 527 -15.08 9.22 4.73
CA ILE A 527 -16.34 8.49 4.85
C ILE A 527 -17.08 8.48 3.52
N THR A 528 -17.40 7.29 3.03
CA THR A 528 -18.22 7.10 1.83
C THR A 528 -19.41 6.18 2.12
N ILE A 529 -20.53 6.43 1.45
CA ILE A 529 -21.73 5.61 1.54
C ILE A 529 -22.10 5.16 0.11
N THR A 530 -22.19 3.85 -0.11
CA THR A 530 -22.40 3.24 -1.42
C THR A 530 -23.62 2.33 -1.39
N PRO A 531 -24.84 2.84 -1.68
CA PRO A 531 -25.93 1.99 -2.10
C PRO A 531 -25.58 1.26 -3.41
N GLY A 532 -25.95 -0.01 -3.50
CA GLY A 532 -25.81 -0.85 -4.67
C GLY A 532 -27.00 -1.80 -4.83
N ILE A 533 -27.29 -2.17 -6.08
CA ILE A 533 -28.26 -3.19 -6.44
C ILE A 533 -27.63 -4.11 -7.48
N ILE A 534 -27.86 -5.40 -7.33
CA ILE A 534 -27.47 -6.45 -8.29
C ILE A 534 -28.76 -7.20 -8.67
N TRP A 535 -28.90 -7.50 -9.96
CA TRP A 535 -29.96 -8.33 -10.49
C TRP A 535 -29.34 -9.44 -11.35
N LEU A 536 -29.66 -10.68 -11.02
CA LEU A 536 -29.25 -11.91 -11.69
C LEU A 536 -30.47 -12.54 -12.33
N THR A 537 -30.44 -12.84 -13.62
CA THR A 537 -31.65 -13.25 -14.38
C THR A 537 -31.93 -14.75 -14.44
N ALA A 538 -30.99 -15.59 -14.01
CA ALA A 538 -31.12 -17.04 -14.01
C ALA A 538 -30.01 -17.60 -13.10
N LEU A 539 -30.19 -17.49 -11.79
CA LEU A 539 -29.14 -17.83 -10.82
C LEU A 539 -28.54 -19.21 -11.10
N ASP A 540 -27.22 -19.32 -11.00
CA ASP A 540 -26.43 -20.51 -11.29
C ASP A 540 -26.54 -20.96 -12.75
N HIS A 541 -26.86 -20.03 -13.66
CA HIS A 541 -27.09 -20.31 -15.08
C HIS A 541 -28.22 -21.32 -15.34
N ASP A 542 -29.22 -21.36 -14.47
CA ASP A 542 -30.44 -22.16 -14.63
C ASP A 542 -31.69 -21.27 -14.67
N SER A 543 -32.43 -21.33 -15.78
CA SER A 543 -33.68 -20.56 -15.97
C SER A 543 -34.88 -21.15 -15.22
N ALA A 544 -34.71 -22.30 -14.55
CA ALA A 544 -35.67 -22.81 -13.59
C ALA A 544 -35.68 -22.01 -12.28
N ASN A 545 -34.57 -21.35 -11.93
CA ASN A 545 -34.46 -20.50 -10.76
C ASN A 545 -35.04 -19.11 -11.05
N GLU A 546 -35.84 -18.57 -10.14
CA GLU A 546 -36.31 -17.18 -10.25
C GLU A 546 -35.15 -16.17 -10.18
N ASP A 547 -35.31 -15.05 -10.90
CA ASP A 547 -34.38 -13.93 -10.87
C ASP A 547 -34.04 -13.47 -9.44
N VAL A 548 -32.75 -13.37 -9.14
CA VAL A 548 -32.28 -12.91 -7.84
C VAL A 548 -31.99 -11.42 -7.84
N VAL A 549 -32.52 -10.70 -6.85
CA VAL A 549 -32.22 -9.28 -6.64
C VAL A 549 -31.53 -9.10 -5.29
N ILE A 550 -30.35 -8.49 -5.30
CA ILE A 550 -29.55 -8.21 -4.11
C ILE A 550 -29.49 -6.69 -3.91
N GLY A 551 -29.91 -6.23 -2.74
CA GLY A 551 -29.75 -4.85 -2.30
C GLY A 551 -28.63 -4.73 -1.28
N THR A 552 -27.79 -3.71 -1.39
CA THR A 552 -26.74 -3.45 -0.40
C THR A 552 -26.50 -1.97 -0.14
N LEU A 553 -26.00 -1.67 1.06
CA LEU A 553 -25.49 -0.37 1.46
C LEU A 553 -24.14 -0.59 2.15
N ARG A 554 -23.05 -0.18 1.47
CA ARG A 554 -21.68 -0.23 2.00
C ARG A 554 -21.27 1.15 2.50
N THR A 555 -21.01 1.29 3.80
CA THR A 555 -20.39 2.50 4.37
C THR A 555 -18.93 2.22 4.68
N THR A 556 -18.02 2.98 4.08
CA THR A 556 -16.56 2.80 4.25
C THR A 556 -15.96 3.97 5.01
N PHE A 557 -15.22 3.66 6.07
CA PHE A 557 -14.41 4.57 6.88
C PHE A 557 -12.93 4.31 6.60
N ARG A 558 -12.14 5.36 6.38
CA ARG A 558 -10.68 5.29 6.16
C ARG A 558 -9.96 6.26 7.07
N PHE A 559 -8.88 5.84 7.73
CA PHE A 559 -8.13 6.67 8.67
C PHE A 559 -6.65 6.34 8.75
#